data_AF-A0A7S4VX80-F1
#
_entry.id   AF-A0A7S4VX80-F1
#
_cell.length_a   1.000
_cell.length_b   1.000
_cell.length_c   1.000
_cell.angle_alpha   90.00
_cell.angle_beta   90.00
_cell.angle_gamma   90.00
#
_symmetry.space_group_name_H-M   'P 1'
#
loop_
_entity.id
_entity.type
_entity.pdbx_description
1 polymer ?
#
loop_
_entity_poly.entity_id
_entity_poly.type
_entity_poly.pdbx_seq_one_letter_code
_entity_poly.pdbx_strand_id
1 'polypeptide(L)'
;MYGEILKFGSYIVDALVEYEHPIFIYIPPNGELRGGAWVVIDPQINPDKMEMYADVESRGGILEPPGIVEVKYRQTQQVEAMHRHDEKLKKLDADVAKAEGAEKKQLEQEIKARERQLLPLYTSIAVTFADLHDKTGRMKAKGVIREGVEWKNSRRYFYWRVKRRVLQDHFVRKLREADKRFNHSGATDFVKKWATESKVAWEDDKAMVSWLESQDVSSKASDCKVTYLKAHLQAMFSELPEADQQAALAEVAGGQSPGSPESGDKAGCSLM
;
A
#
# COMPACT_ATOMS: atom_id res chain seq x y z
N MET A 1 -11.31 24.79 13.96
CA MET A 1 -10.29 25.27 13.01
C MET A 1 -9.32 26.30 13.58
N TYR A 2 -9.72 27.18 14.53
CA TYR A 2 -8.89 28.24 15.10
C TYR A 2 -7.50 27.79 15.62
N GLY A 3 -7.37 26.58 16.17
CA GLY A 3 -6.09 26.03 16.65
C GLY A 3 -5.20 25.38 15.59
N GLU A 4 -5.25 25.84 14.33
CA GLU A 4 -4.39 25.37 13.23
C GLU A 4 -4.42 23.85 12.97
N ILE A 5 -5.50 23.15 13.35
CA ILE A 5 -5.59 21.67 13.24
C ILE A 5 -5.31 21.15 11.82
N LEU A 6 -5.65 21.92 10.79
CA LEU A 6 -5.36 21.57 9.40
C LEU A 6 -3.86 21.58 9.07
N LYS A 7 -3.10 22.51 9.67
CA LYS A 7 -1.65 22.61 9.51
C LYS A 7 -0.93 21.44 10.19
N PHE A 8 -1.39 21.04 11.37
CA PHE A 8 -0.84 19.85 12.03
C PHE A 8 -1.22 18.56 11.32
N GLY A 9 -2.42 18.50 10.72
CA GLY A 9 -2.83 17.38 9.86
C GLY A 9 -1.95 17.22 8.63
N SER A 10 -1.55 18.31 7.96
CA SER A 10 -0.64 18.23 6.81
C SER A 10 0.76 17.76 7.20
N TYR A 11 1.26 18.13 8.39
CA TYR A 11 2.58 17.67 8.85
C TYR A 11 2.70 16.15 8.99
N ILE A 12 1.59 15.44 9.25
CA ILE A 12 1.56 13.98 9.24
C ILE A 12 1.87 13.47 7.83
N VAL A 13 1.22 14.04 6.81
CA VAL A 13 1.43 13.65 5.41
C VAL A 13 2.85 13.97 4.98
N ASP A 14 3.35 15.18 5.28
CA ASP A 14 4.72 15.60 4.95
C ASP A 14 5.76 14.61 5.52
N ALA A 15 5.62 14.27 6.80
CA ALA A 15 6.53 13.34 7.47
C ALA A 15 6.46 11.90 6.90
N LEU A 16 5.28 11.44 6.47
CA LEU A 16 5.11 10.11 5.88
C LEU A 16 5.67 10.01 4.45
N VAL A 17 5.61 11.11 3.68
CA VAL A 17 6.22 11.20 2.35
C VAL A 17 7.75 11.03 2.45
N GLU A 18 8.38 11.68 3.43
CA GLU A 18 9.83 11.66 3.60
C GLU A 18 10.37 10.39 4.28
N TYR A 19 9.49 9.59 4.90
CA TYR A 19 9.92 8.45 5.71
C TYR A 19 10.55 7.33 4.87
N GLU A 20 11.74 6.88 5.25
CA GLU A 20 12.52 5.93 4.45
C GLU A 20 12.39 4.46 4.87
N HIS A 21 11.83 4.17 6.04
CA HIS A 21 11.72 2.81 6.56
C HIS A 21 10.31 2.22 6.33
N PRO A 22 10.15 0.89 6.33
CA PRO A 22 8.83 0.27 6.21
C PRO A 22 7.88 0.73 7.33
N ILE A 23 6.66 1.12 6.95
CA ILE A 23 5.59 1.55 7.87
C ILE A 23 4.46 0.54 7.80
N PHE A 24 4.00 0.10 8.97
CA PHE A 24 2.87 -0.82 9.10
C PHE A 24 1.74 -0.12 9.84
N ILE A 25 0.65 0.13 9.13
CA ILE A 25 -0.58 0.64 9.74
C ILE A 25 -1.47 -0.56 9.98
N TYR A 26 -1.91 -0.72 11.23
CA TYR A 26 -2.79 -1.81 11.61
C TYR A 26 -3.96 -1.26 12.42
N ILE A 27 -5.18 -1.45 11.91
CA ILE A 27 -6.39 -1.14 12.65
C ILE A 27 -6.68 -2.30 13.61
N PRO A 28 -6.55 -2.13 14.95
CA PRO A 28 -6.72 -3.22 15.91
C PRO A 28 -8.19 -3.64 16.07
N PRO A 29 -8.49 -4.72 16.84
CA PRO A 29 -9.86 -5.12 17.15
C PRO A 29 -10.67 -3.96 17.72
N ASN A 30 -11.89 -3.77 17.20
CA ASN A 30 -12.78 -2.67 17.55
C ASN A 30 -12.19 -1.26 17.30
N GLY A 31 -11.02 -1.17 16.65
CA GLY A 31 -10.47 0.06 16.16
C GLY A 31 -11.24 0.54 14.93
N GLU A 32 -11.34 1.86 14.79
CA GLU A 32 -11.98 2.48 13.65
C GLU A 32 -11.05 3.47 12.97
N LEU A 33 -11.06 3.48 11.63
CA LEU A 33 -10.40 4.50 10.84
C LEU A 33 -11.43 5.17 9.94
N ARG A 34 -11.67 6.47 10.15
CA ARG A 34 -12.78 7.20 9.52
C ARG A 34 -12.32 8.50 8.88
N GLY A 35 -12.96 8.85 7.76
CA GLY A 35 -12.89 10.19 7.16
C GLY A 35 -11.47 10.72 7.01
N GLY A 36 -11.23 11.94 7.51
CA GLY A 36 -9.93 12.62 7.40
C GLY A 36 -8.78 11.91 8.11
N ALA A 37 -9.06 11.11 9.15
CA ALA A 37 -8.02 10.34 9.83
C ALA A 37 -7.45 9.24 8.91
N TRP A 38 -8.29 8.63 8.06
CA TRP A 38 -7.81 7.69 7.04
C TRP A 38 -6.91 8.40 6.03
N VAL A 39 -7.37 9.55 5.53
CA VAL A 39 -6.70 10.29 4.45
C VAL A 39 -5.24 10.59 4.77
N VAL A 40 -4.94 10.99 6.00
CA VAL A 40 -3.56 11.40 6.38
C VAL A 40 -2.62 10.23 6.67
N ILE A 41 -3.11 8.98 6.67
CA ILE A 41 -2.28 7.79 6.85
C ILE A 41 -2.47 6.75 5.74
N ASP A 42 -3.07 7.11 4.61
CA ASP A 42 -3.30 6.15 3.54
C ASP A 42 -1.96 5.68 2.92
N PRO A 43 -1.77 4.37 2.61
CA PRO A 43 -0.53 3.88 2.03
C PRO A 43 -0.15 4.52 0.69
N GLN A 44 -1.11 5.12 -0.02
CA GLN A 44 -0.83 5.85 -1.25
C GLN A 44 0.03 7.11 -1.03
N ILE A 45 0.19 7.58 0.21
CA ILE A 45 1.11 8.67 0.55
C ILE A 45 2.56 8.27 0.25
N ASN A 46 2.95 7.04 0.61
CA ASN A 46 4.29 6.50 0.36
C ASN A 46 4.19 5.00 0.04
N PRO A 47 3.80 4.64 -1.20
CA PRO A 47 3.47 3.26 -1.58
C PRO A 47 4.67 2.31 -1.54
N ASP A 48 5.89 2.85 -1.59
CA ASP A 48 7.13 2.08 -1.50
C ASP A 48 7.37 1.57 -0.07
N LYS A 49 6.89 2.28 0.94
CA LYS A 49 7.22 2.03 2.35
C LYS A 49 6.02 1.63 3.20
N MET A 50 4.83 2.12 2.90
CA MET A 50 3.63 1.96 3.72
C MET A 50 2.81 0.72 3.32
N GLU A 51 2.36 -0.01 4.32
CA GLU A 51 1.40 -1.11 4.17
C GLU A 51 0.30 -0.99 5.23
N MET A 52 -0.95 -1.19 4.82
CA MET A 52 -2.11 -1.13 5.73
C MET A 52 -2.76 -2.50 5.90
N TYR A 53 -3.13 -2.77 7.14
CA TYR A 53 -3.76 -3.98 7.64
C TYR A 53 -4.94 -3.61 8.53
N ALA A 54 -5.88 -4.52 8.66
CA ALA A 54 -7.03 -4.32 9.53
C ALA A 54 -7.38 -5.62 10.22
N ASP A 55 -7.77 -5.55 11.49
CA ASP A 55 -8.29 -6.70 12.22
C ASP A 55 -9.65 -7.12 11.67
N VAL A 56 -10.00 -8.39 11.79
CA VAL A 56 -11.29 -8.92 11.32
C VAL A 56 -12.50 -8.26 11.99
N GLU A 57 -12.33 -7.71 13.20
CA GLU A 57 -13.36 -7.00 13.96
C GLU A 57 -13.29 -5.47 13.82
N SER A 58 -12.31 -4.93 13.09
CA SER A 58 -12.16 -3.49 12.90
C SER A 58 -13.20 -2.88 11.95
N ARG A 59 -13.26 -1.54 11.90
CA ARG A 59 -14.12 -0.78 10.98
C ARG A 59 -13.37 0.31 10.23
N GLY A 60 -13.85 0.60 9.03
CA GLY A 60 -13.21 1.53 8.12
C GLY A 60 -14.18 2.10 7.11
N GLY A 61 -14.30 3.42 7.06
CA GLY A 61 -15.29 4.06 6.21
C GLY A 61 -15.15 5.58 6.15
N ILE A 62 -16.01 6.23 5.37
CA ILE A 62 -15.97 7.69 5.20
C ILE A 62 -16.57 8.38 6.43
N LEU A 63 -17.73 7.90 6.88
CA LEU A 63 -18.43 8.38 8.08
C LEU A 63 -18.75 7.17 8.97
N GLU A 64 -19.18 7.45 10.19
CA GLU A 64 -19.77 6.43 11.06
C GLU A 64 -21.11 5.93 10.47
N PRO A 65 -21.52 4.68 10.76
CA PRO A 65 -22.73 4.10 10.19
C PRO A 65 -23.99 4.97 10.38
N PRO A 66 -24.25 5.57 11.57
CA PRO A 66 -25.37 6.49 11.74
C PRO A 66 -25.31 7.71 10.81
N GLY A 67 -24.13 8.30 10.64
CA GLY A 67 -23.94 9.44 9.73
C GLY A 67 -24.18 9.09 8.26
N ILE A 68 -23.82 7.87 7.83
CA ILE A 68 -24.16 7.38 6.49
C ILE A 68 -25.68 7.22 6.33
N VAL A 69 -26.37 6.70 7.35
CA VAL A 69 -27.83 6.52 7.33
C VAL A 69 -28.53 7.87 7.17
N GLU A 70 -28.10 8.91 7.89
CA GLU A 70 -28.67 10.25 7.79
C GLU A 70 -28.52 10.89 6.40
N VAL A 71 -27.51 10.50 5.63
CA VAL A 71 -27.25 11.05 4.29
C VAL A 71 -27.86 10.18 3.19
N LYS A 72 -27.72 8.86 3.29
CA LYS A 72 -28.00 7.91 2.20
C LYS A 72 -29.23 7.03 2.41
N TYR A 73 -29.65 6.81 3.65
CA TYR A 73 -30.77 5.93 3.99
C TYR A 73 -31.72 6.58 5.00
N ARG A 74 -32.22 7.75 4.60
CA ARG A 74 -33.08 8.61 5.42
C ARG A 74 -34.41 7.95 5.71
N GLN A 75 -35.18 8.58 6.61
CA GLN A 75 -36.49 8.09 7.03
C GLN A 75 -37.40 7.72 5.85
N THR A 76 -37.40 8.47 4.75
CA THR A 76 -38.18 8.15 3.54
C THR A 76 -37.83 6.77 2.97
N GLN A 77 -36.54 6.46 2.79
CA GLN A 77 -36.08 5.16 2.28
C GLN A 77 -36.34 4.03 3.29
N GLN A 78 -36.29 4.34 4.59
CA GLN A 78 -36.64 3.38 5.64
C GLN A 78 -38.13 3.04 5.60
N VAL A 79 -39.01 4.04 5.44
CA VAL A 79 -40.46 3.83 5.28
C VAL A 79 -40.75 3.01 4.02
N GLU A 80 -40.13 3.32 2.87
CA GLU A 80 -40.24 2.47 1.67
C GLU A 80 -39.85 1.00 1.94
N ALA A 81 -38.80 0.78 2.74
CA ALA A 81 -38.41 -0.56 3.14
C ALA A 81 -39.42 -1.23 4.10
N MET A 82 -40.07 -0.46 4.98
CA MET A 82 -41.15 -0.96 5.82
C MET A 82 -42.32 -1.47 4.98
N HIS A 83 -42.79 -0.69 4.01
CA HIS A 83 -43.87 -1.10 3.10
C HIS A 83 -43.48 -2.31 2.23
N ARG A 84 -42.19 -2.47 1.91
CA ARG A 84 -41.68 -3.63 1.16
C ARG A 84 -41.60 -4.91 1.99
N HIS A 85 -41.37 -4.82 3.30
CA HIS A 85 -40.98 -5.99 4.12
C HIS A 85 -41.96 -6.32 5.26
N ASP A 86 -42.71 -5.34 5.80
CA ASP A 86 -43.68 -5.58 6.87
C ASP A 86 -45.03 -6.07 6.31
N GLU A 87 -45.42 -7.28 6.69
CA GLU A 87 -46.65 -7.91 6.21
C GLU A 87 -47.93 -7.17 6.63
N LYS A 88 -47.91 -6.41 7.73
CA LYS A 88 -49.08 -5.62 8.16
C LYS A 88 -49.23 -4.37 7.29
N LEU A 89 -48.15 -3.65 7.02
CA LEU A 89 -48.17 -2.50 6.12
C LEU A 89 -48.58 -2.91 4.70
N LYS A 90 -48.09 -4.01 4.15
CA LYS A 90 -48.52 -4.51 2.84
C LYS A 90 -50.03 -4.75 2.74
N LYS A 91 -50.63 -5.31 3.79
CA LYS A 91 -52.08 -5.52 3.86
C LYS A 91 -52.82 -4.19 3.92
N LEU A 92 -52.39 -3.29 4.81
CA LEU A 92 -52.97 -1.96 4.95
C LEU A 92 -52.88 -1.15 3.63
N ASP A 93 -51.76 -1.23 2.90
CA ASP A 93 -51.62 -0.57 1.60
C ASP A 93 -52.61 -1.12 0.56
N ALA A 94 -52.82 -2.44 0.54
CA ALA A 94 -53.77 -3.09 -0.35
C ALA A 94 -55.24 -2.73 0.00
N ASP A 95 -55.54 -2.56 1.28
CA ASP A 95 -56.86 -2.17 1.76
C ASP A 95 -57.12 -0.67 1.49
N VAL A 96 -56.13 0.20 1.70
CA VAL A 96 -56.20 1.63 1.34
C VAL A 96 -56.46 1.84 -0.15
N ALA A 97 -55.89 0.99 -1.00
CA ALA A 97 -56.09 1.06 -2.45
C ALA A 97 -57.54 0.77 -2.87
N LYS A 98 -58.33 0.10 -2.04
CA LYS A 98 -59.73 -0.27 -2.29
C LYS A 98 -60.75 0.57 -1.52
N ALA A 99 -60.32 1.30 -0.50
CA ALA A 99 -61.18 2.08 0.40
C ALA A 99 -61.44 3.50 -0.12
N GLU A 100 -62.62 4.05 0.20
CA GLU A 100 -63.01 5.43 -0.12
C GLU A 100 -63.52 6.20 1.11
N GLY A 101 -63.56 7.53 1.02
CA GLY A 101 -64.17 8.38 2.04
C GLY A 101 -63.52 8.29 3.43
N ALA A 102 -64.32 7.97 4.44
CA ALA A 102 -63.89 7.96 5.85
C ALA A 102 -63.02 6.75 6.21
N GLU A 103 -63.27 5.59 5.59
CA GLU A 103 -62.52 4.35 5.81
C GLU A 103 -61.06 4.49 5.36
N LYS A 104 -60.85 5.12 4.19
CA LYS A 104 -59.50 5.42 3.70
C LYS A 104 -58.68 6.26 4.69
N LYS A 105 -59.30 7.28 5.30
CA LYS A 105 -58.64 8.12 6.31
C LYS A 105 -58.26 7.35 7.58
N GLN A 106 -59.08 6.38 7.99
CA GLN A 106 -58.77 5.53 9.15
C GLN A 106 -57.58 4.61 8.85
N LEU A 107 -57.58 3.97 7.68
CA LEU A 107 -56.47 3.12 7.26
C LEU A 107 -55.15 3.90 7.10
N GLU A 108 -55.18 5.12 6.56
CA GLU A 108 -54.00 6.00 6.50
C GLU A 108 -53.46 6.37 7.89
N GLN A 109 -54.33 6.51 8.90
CA GLN A 109 -53.92 6.73 10.29
C GLN A 109 -53.28 5.47 10.89
N GLU A 110 -53.82 4.29 10.59
CA GLU A 110 -53.26 3.02 11.04
C GLU A 110 -51.88 2.73 10.42
N ILE A 111 -51.70 3.06 9.13
CA ILE A 111 -50.39 3.00 8.46
C ILE A 111 -49.39 3.89 9.18
N LYS A 112 -49.71 5.17 9.39
CA LYS A 112 -48.83 6.11 10.10
C LYS A 112 -48.52 5.66 11.53
N ALA A 113 -49.48 5.06 12.23
CA ALA A 113 -49.26 4.50 13.56
C ALA A 113 -48.27 3.33 13.52
N ARG A 114 -48.39 2.43 12.52
CA ARG A 114 -47.48 1.29 12.33
C ARG A 114 -46.08 1.74 11.89
N GLU A 115 -45.97 2.69 10.98
CA GLU A 115 -44.70 3.30 10.58
C GLU A 115 -43.96 3.87 11.81
N ARG A 116 -44.67 4.64 12.65
CA ARG A 116 -44.10 5.23 13.86
C ARG A 116 -43.61 4.19 14.86
N GLN A 117 -44.31 3.05 14.97
CA GLN A 117 -43.90 1.93 15.81
C GLN A 117 -42.65 1.23 15.28
N LEU A 118 -42.55 1.06 13.96
CA LEU A 118 -41.44 0.34 13.31
C LEU A 118 -40.18 1.19 13.16
N LEU A 119 -40.31 2.52 13.13
CA LEU A 119 -39.21 3.42 12.83
C LEU A 119 -37.94 3.20 13.67
N PRO A 120 -37.98 3.09 15.01
CA PRO A 120 -36.77 2.87 15.80
C PRO A 120 -36.04 1.56 15.43
N LEU A 121 -36.80 0.49 15.15
CA LEU A 121 -36.25 -0.79 14.74
C LEU A 121 -35.60 -0.69 13.35
N TYR A 122 -36.27 -0.06 12.38
CA TYR A 122 -35.73 0.13 11.04
C TYR A 122 -34.52 1.06 11.01
N THR A 123 -34.44 2.04 11.91
CA THR A 123 -33.23 2.84 12.08
C THR A 123 -32.07 1.98 12.58
N SER A 124 -32.28 1.07 13.54
CA SER A 124 -31.24 0.13 13.99
C SER A 124 -30.82 -0.84 12.87
N ILE A 125 -31.78 -1.33 12.07
CA ILE A 125 -31.50 -2.17 10.89
C ILE A 125 -30.67 -1.39 9.87
N ALA A 126 -31.03 -0.13 9.59
CA ALA A 126 -30.31 0.76 8.68
C ALA A 126 -28.85 0.98 9.12
N VAL A 127 -28.63 1.22 10.42
CA VAL A 127 -27.29 1.37 11.00
C VAL A 127 -26.48 0.09 10.86
N THR A 128 -27.07 -1.06 11.18
CA THR A 128 -26.41 -2.37 10.98
C THR A 128 -26.09 -2.62 9.50
N PHE A 129 -27.00 -2.28 8.60
CA PHE A 129 -26.79 -2.41 7.16
C PHE A 129 -25.64 -1.51 6.67
N ALA A 130 -25.55 -0.27 7.18
CA ALA A 130 -24.42 0.61 6.91
C ALA A 130 -23.11 0.03 7.46
N ASP A 131 -23.10 -0.50 8.70
CA ASP A 131 -21.92 -1.12 9.32
C ASP A 131 -21.34 -2.30 8.51
N LEU A 132 -22.19 -3.07 7.82
CA LEU A 132 -21.73 -4.13 6.92
C LEU A 132 -20.82 -3.61 5.80
N HIS A 133 -20.97 -2.35 5.39
CA HIS A 133 -20.09 -1.73 4.39
C HIS A 133 -18.74 -1.32 4.96
N ASP A 134 -18.58 -1.26 6.27
CA ASP A 134 -17.34 -0.78 6.90
C ASP A 134 -16.45 -1.92 7.39
N LYS A 135 -16.83 -3.17 7.10
CA LYS A 135 -16.09 -4.37 7.51
C LYS A 135 -14.80 -4.58 6.71
N THR A 136 -13.82 -5.18 7.37
CA THR A 136 -12.50 -5.57 6.82
C THR A 136 -12.57 -6.34 5.51
N GLY A 137 -13.58 -7.20 5.34
CA GLY A 137 -13.80 -7.93 4.09
C GLY A 137 -13.97 -7.01 2.88
N ARG A 138 -14.71 -5.89 3.03
CA ARG A 138 -14.87 -4.90 1.95
C ARG A 138 -13.57 -4.14 1.71
N MET A 139 -12.83 -3.79 2.76
CA MET A 139 -11.53 -3.11 2.64
C MET A 139 -10.56 -3.96 1.80
N LYS A 140 -10.45 -5.25 2.09
CA LYS A 140 -9.62 -6.18 1.32
C LYS A 140 -10.11 -6.33 -0.12
N ALA A 141 -11.43 -6.48 -0.32
CA ALA A 141 -12.01 -6.60 -1.66
C ALA A 141 -11.80 -5.35 -2.54
N LYS A 142 -11.65 -4.17 -1.93
CA LYS A 142 -11.32 -2.92 -2.63
C LYS A 142 -9.82 -2.65 -2.74
N GLY A 143 -8.97 -3.50 -2.16
CA GLY A 143 -7.52 -3.36 -2.22
C GLY A 143 -6.95 -2.19 -1.41
N VAL A 144 -7.72 -1.63 -0.45
CA VAL A 144 -7.23 -0.54 0.41
C VAL A 144 -6.39 -1.03 1.59
N ILE A 145 -6.47 -2.33 1.90
CA ILE A 145 -5.60 -3.02 2.85
C ILE A 145 -4.98 -4.23 2.17
N ARG A 146 -3.80 -4.65 2.63
CA ARG A 146 -3.14 -5.87 2.15
C ARG A 146 -3.89 -7.12 2.62
N GLU A 147 -4.20 -7.20 3.91
CA GLU A 147 -4.74 -8.41 4.52
C GLU A 147 -5.56 -8.11 5.78
N GLY A 148 -6.57 -8.94 6.04
CA GLY A 148 -7.28 -9.00 7.32
C GLY A 148 -6.51 -9.88 8.30
N VAL A 149 -6.01 -9.30 9.39
CA VAL A 149 -5.11 -9.98 10.33
C VAL A 149 -5.78 -10.16 11.68
N GLU A 150 -6.03 -11.41 12.09
CA GLU A 150 -6.54 -11.71 13.42
C GLU A 150 -5.56 -11.30 14.51
N TRP A 151 -6.03 -10.53 15.49
CA TRP A 151 -5.23 -10.05 16.62
C TRP A 151 -4.42 -11.13 17.34
N LYS A 152 -4.99 -12.31 17.57
CA LYS A 152 -4.31 -13.43 18.23
C LYS A 152 -3.02 -13.86 17.50
N ASN A 153 -3.02 -13.75 16.17
CA ASN A 153 -1.92 -14.13 15.30
C ASN A 153 -1.06 -12.94 14.85
N SER A 154 -1.46 -11.70 15.18
CA SER A 154 -0.83 -10.46 14.73
C SER A 154 0.67 -10.42 14.98
N ARG A 155 1.13 -10.75 16.21
CA ARG A 155 2.56 -10.78 16.55
C ARG A 155 3.35 -11.70 15.63
N ARG A 156 2.85 -12.90 15.37
CA ARG A 156 3.52 -13.90 14.51
C ARG A 156 3.54 -13.43 13.06
N TYR A 157 2.42 -12.87 12.58
CA TYR A 157 2.30 -12.33 11.24
C TYR A 157 3.30 -11.18 11.01
N PHE A 158 3.24 -10.16 11.87
CA PHE A 158 4.09 -8.98 11.74
C PHE A 158 5.56 -9.28 11.99
N TYR A 159 5.92 -10.25 12.83
CA TYR A 159 7.32 -10.67 12.98
C TYR A 159 7.95 -11.03 11.62
N TRP A 160 7.30 -11.90 10.85
CA TRP A 160 7.82 -12.31 9.54
C TRP A 160 7.70 -11.19 8.51
N ARG A 161 6.60 -10.44 8.51
CA ARG A 161 6.39 -9.36 7.56
C ARG A 161 7.40 -8.22 7.72
N VAL A 162 7.63 -7.77 8.96
CA VAL A 162 8.62 -6.74 9.28
C VAL A 162 10.01 -7.21 8.87
N LYS A 163 10.40 -8.42 9.30
CA LYS A 163 11.71 -8.97 8.97
C LYS A 163 11.94 -9.06 7.46
N ARG A 164 10.93 -9.53 6.71
CA ARG A 164 10.95 -9.55 5.24
C ARG A 164 11.15 -8.15 4.67
N ARG A 165 10.32 -7.19 5.07
CA ARG A 165 10.33 -5.84 4.48
C ARG A 165 11.63 -5.11 4.76
N VAL A 166 12.21 -5.28 5.94
CA VAL A 166 13.53 -4.72 6.28
C VAL A 166 14.62 -5.31 5.37
N LEU A 167 14.66 -6.64 5.20
CA LEU A 167 15.63 -7.30 4.32
C LEU A 167 15.41 -6.90 2.85
N GLN A 168 14.16 -6.93 2.38
CA GLN A 168 13.82 -6.53 1.02
C GLN A 168 14.22 -5.08 0.75
N ASP A 169 13.96 -4.16 1.69
CA ASP A 169 14.34 -2.76 1.55
C ASP A 169 15.87 -2.59 1.48
N HIS A 170 16.62 -3.34 2.30
CA HIS A 170 18.08 -3.37 2.22
C HIS A 170 18.56 -3.81 0.82
N PHE A 171 17.97 -4.87 0.26
CA PHE A 171 18.31 -5.34 -1.08
C PHE A 171 17.96 -4.32 -2.16
N VAL A 172 16.75 -3.75 -2.11
CA VAL A 172 16.30 -2.72 -3.04
C VAL A 172 17.22 -1.50 -3.01
N ARG A 173 17.62 -1.04 -1.81
CA ARG A 173 18.57 0.06 -1.66
C ARG A 173 19.91 -0.26 -2.31
N LYS A 174 20.49 -1.45 -2.04
CA LYS A 174 21.77 -1.86 -2.63
C LYS A 174 21.73 -1.97 -4.15
N LEU A 175 20.64 -2.51 -4.71
CA LEU A 175 20.46 -2.59 -6.15
C LEU A 175 20.35 -1.21 -6.81
N ARG A 176 19.65 -0.26 -6.17
CA ARG A 176 19.52 1.11 -6.66
C ARG A 176 20.82 1.91 -6.53
N GLU A 177 21.62 1.65 -5.50
CA GLU A 177 22.98 2.19 -5.36
C GLU A 177 23.91 1.68 -6.48
N ALA A 178 23.72 0.42 -6.90
CA ALA A 178 24.52 -0.23 -7.95
C ALA A 178 24.11 0.17 -9.38
N ASP A 179 22.82 0.25 -9.67
CA ASP A 179 22.26 0.66 -10.96
C ASP A 179 21.17 1.72 -10.76
N LYS A 180 21.53 2.97 -11.10
CA LYS A 180 20.67 4.14 -10.92
C LYS A 180 19.43 4.16 -11.82
N ARG A 181 19.33 3.25 -12.81
CA ARG A 181 18.14 3.13 -13.66
C ARG A 181 16.97 2.49 -12.91
N PHE A 182 17.23 1.77 -11.82
CA PHE A 182 16.16 1.19 -11.02
C PHE A 182 15.44 2.25 -10.18
N ASN A 183 14.12 2.36 -10.39
CA ASN A 183 13.22 2.90 -9.38
C ASN A 183 12.89 1.82 -8.32
N HIS A 184 12.18 2.18 -7.25
CA HIS A 184 11.88 1.24 -6.16
C HIS A 184 11.10 0.00 -6.64
N SER A 185 10.07 0.21 -7.48
CA SER A 185 9.29 -0.88 -8.08
C SER A 185 10.16 -1.82 -8.91
N GLY A 186 10.98 -1.29 -9.81
CA GLY A 186 11.84 -2.09 -10.69
C GLY A 186 12.87 -2.92 -9.93
N ALA A 187 13.48 -2.35 -8.88
CA ALA A 187 14.36 -3.11 -8.00
C ALA A 187 13.60 -4.20 -7.22
N THR A 188 12.37 -3.91 -6.77
CA THR A 188 11.51 -4.90 -6.12
C THR A 188 11.12 -6.03 -7.08
N ASP A 189 10.77 -5.71 -8.32
CA ASP A 189 10.43 -6.68 -9.36
C ASP A 189 11.63 -7.54 -9.73
N PHE A 190 12.83 -6.98 -9.72
CA PHE A 190 14.07 -7.74 -9.88
C PHE A 190 14.26 -8.77 -8.75
N VAL A 191 14.10 -8.35 -7.48
CA VAL A 191 14.16 -9.27 -6.33
C VAL A 191 13.08 -10.35 -6.44
N LYS A 192 11.87 -10.00 -6.88
CA LYS A 192 10.77 -10.94 -7.09
C LYS A 192 11.07 -11.96 -8.20
N LYS A 193 11.63 -11.50 -9.31
CA LYS A 193 12.06 -12.38 -10.41
C LYS A 193 13.15 -13.34 -9.92
N TRP A 194 14.15 -12.84 -9.21
CA TRP A 194 15.24 -13.65 -8.66
C TRP A 194 14.74 -14.70 -7.64
N ALA A 195 13.79 -14.33 -6.78
CA ALA A 195 13.14 -15.27 -5.86
C ALA A 195 12.37 -16.36 -6.61
N THR A 196 11.65 -15.99 -7.68
CA THR A 196 10.87 -16.91 -8.52
C THR A 196 11.78 -17.90 -9.26
N GLU A 197 12.90 -17.43 -9.83
CA GLU A 197 13.93 -18.28 -10.45
C GLU A 197 14.54 -19.26 -9.44
N SER A 198 14.65 -18.83 -8.17
CA SER A 198 15.11 -19.65 -7.05
C SER A 198 14.01 -20.57 -6.47
N LYS A 199 12.83 -20.63 -7.10
CA LYS A 199 11.65 -21.42 -6.68
C LYS A 199 11.10 -21.07 -5.29
N VAL A 200 11.23 -19.81 -4.87
CA VAL A 200 10.69 -19.31 -3.60
C VAL A 200 9.34 -18.65 -3.82
N ALA A 201 8.35 -19.01 -2.98
CA ALA A 201 7.02 -18.43 -3.05
C ALA A 201 7.03 -16.97 -2.56
N TRP A 202 6.75 -16.04 -3.48
CA TRP A 202 6.77 -14.60 -3.17
C TRP A 202 5.77 -14.20 -2.07
N GLU A 203 4.62 -14.85 -1.95
CA GLU A 203 3.61 -14.47 -0.94
C GLU A 203 3.93 -14.99 0.46
N ASP A 204 4.81 -15.99 0.61
CA ASP A 204 5.19 -16.54 1.91
C ASP A 204 6.31 -15.72 2.54
N ASP A 205 5.94 -14.91 3.54
CA ASP A 205 6.89 -14.05 4.25
C ASP A 205 8.02 -14.82 4.93
N LYS A 206 7.77 -16.03 5.45
CA LYS A 206 8.78 -16.84 6.13
C LYS A 206 9.77 -17.42 5.13
N ALA A 207 9.28 -17.99 4.03
CA ALA A 207 10.14 -18.54 2.97
C ALA A 207 11.01 -17.43 2.35
N MET A 208 10.43 -16.26 2.10
CA MET A 208 11.16 -15.10 1.59
C MET A 208 12.25 -14.62 2.54
N VAL A 209 11.99 -14.57 3.85
CA VAL A 209 13.02 -14.20 4.84
C VAL A 209 14.18 -15.20 4.82
N SER A 210 13.89 -16.50 4.92
CA SER A 210 14.94 -17.53 4.94
C SER A 210 15.79 -17.49 3.66
N TRP A 211 15.16 -17.23 2.51
CA TRP A 211 15.88 -17.06 1.26
C TRP A 211 16.74 -15.79 1.26
N LEU A 212 16.17 -14.62 1.58
CA LEU A 212 16.91 -13.34 1.60
C LEU A 212 18.13 -13.39 2.53
N GLU A 213 18.02 -14.05 3.68
CA GLU A 213 19.14 -14.22 4.62
C GLU A 213 20.28 -15.10 4.05
N SER A 214 19.95 -16.03 3.14
CA SER A 214 20.95 -16.88 2.48
C SER A 214 21.64 -16.22 1.28
N GLN A 215 21.10 -15.11 0.77
CA GLN A 215 21.62 -14.46 -0.43
C GLN A 215 22.68 -13.42 -0.09
N ASP A 216 23.76 -13.38 -0.86
CA ASP A 216 24.73 -12.28 -0.81
C ASP A 216 24.29 -11.15 -1.76
N VAL A 217 23.63 -10.15 -1.17
CA VAL A 217 23.21 -8.93 -1.88
C VAL A 217 24.40 -8.17 -2.47
N SER A 218 25.57 -8.21 -1.82
CA SER A 218 26.71 -7.38 -2.22
C SER A 218 27.31 -7.89 -3.53
N SER A 219 27.52 -9.20 -3.64
CA SER A 219 27.94 -9.84 -4.88
C SER A 219 26.93 -9.60 -6.01
N LYS A 220 25.62 -9.73 -5.72
CA LYS A 220 24.60 -9.52 -6.75
C LYS A 220 24.53 -8.06 -7.20
N ALA A 221 24.66 -7.12 -6.28
CA ALA A 221 24.71 -5.70 -6.56
C ALA A 221 25.96 -5.33 -7.39
N SER A 222 27.14 -5.92 -7.12
CA SER A 222 28.32 -5.70 -7.94
C SER A 222 28.14 -6.19 -9.37
N ASP A 223 27.53 -7.37 -9.57
CA ASP A 223 27.25 -7.90 -10.91
C ASP A 223 26.29 -6.98 -11.69
N CYS A 224 25.24 -6.50 -11.01
CA CYS A 224 24.32 -5.50 -11.57
C CYS A 224 25.06 -4.20 -11.93
N LYS A 225 25.95 -3.72 -11.06
CA LYS A 225 26.75 -2.52 -11.30
C LYS A 225 27.68 -2.68 -12.52
N VAL A 226 28.38 -3.80 -12.65
CA VAL A 226 29.26 -4.07 -13.81
C VAL A 226 28.43 -4.12 -15.09
N THR A 227 27.28 -4.79 -15.07
CA THR A 227 26.37 -4.87 -16.21
C THR A 227 25.85 -3.49 -16.61
N TYR A 228 25.47 -2.67 -15.63
CA TYR A 228 25.06 -1.28 -15.83
C TYR A 228 26.18 -0.45 -16.45
N LEU A 229 27.36 -0.44 -15.84
CA LEU A 229 28.50 0.34 -16.30
C LEU A 229 28.90 -0.05 -17.72
N LYS A 230 28.90 -1.35 -18.05
CA LYS A 230 29.16 -1.82 -19.42
C LYS A 230 28.16 -1.26 -20.41
N ALA A 231 26.86 -1.36 -20.13
CA ALA A 231 25.82 -0.84 -21.01
C ALA A 231 25.88 0.70 -21.13
N HIS A 232 26.15 1.40 -20.02
CA HIS A 232 26.23 2.86 -20.01
C HIS A 232 27.46 3.37 -20.75
N LEU A 233 28.63 2.75 -20.55
CA LEU A 233 29.85 3.06 -21.29
C LEU A 233 29.66 2.79 -22.78
N GLN A 234 29.02 1.69 -23.17
CA GLN A 234 28.72 1.40 -24.58
C GLN A 234 27.81 2.48 -25.21
N ALA A 235 26.77 2.91 -24.49
CA ALA A 235 25.87 3.97 -24.95
C ALA A 235 26.61 5.31 -25.09
N MET A 236 27.35 5.75 -24.07
CA MET A 236 28.14 6.98 -24.13
C MET A 236 29.19 6.93 -25.23
N PHE A 237 29.86 5.79 -25.41
CA PHE A 237 30.86 5.62 -26.46
C PHE A 237 30.23 5.74 -27.86
N SER A 238 29.03 5.21 -28.06
CA SER A 238 28.31 5.33 -29.34
C SER A 238 27.81 6.74 -29.66
N GLU A 239 27.67 7.60 -28.65
CA GLU A 239 27.28 9.01 -28.82
C GLU A 239 28.46 9.94 -29.14
N LEU A 240 29.71 9.48 -28.95
CA LEU A 240 30.90 10.25 -29.28
C LEU A 240 31.13 10.30 -30.81
N PRO A 241 31.69 11.40 -31.34
CA PRO A 241 32.17 11.44 -32.74
C PRO A 241 33.20 10.33 -33.02
N GLU A 242 33.22 9.80 -34.25
CA GLU A 242 34.11 8.68 -34.62
C GLU A 242 35.61 8.97 -34.36
N ALA A 243 36.04 10.22 -34.48
CA ALA A 243 37.41 10.63 -34.18
C ALA A 243 37.77 10.46 -32.69
N ASP A 244 36.85 10.82 -31.80
CA ASP A 244 37.03 10.71 -30.35
C ASP A 244 36.92 9.25 -29.88
N GLN A 245 36.07 8.46 -30.54
CA GLN A 245 35.98 7.01 -30.33
C GLN A 245 37.32 6.32 -30.63
N GLN A 246 37.94 6.65 -31.77
CA GLN A 246 39.23 6.08 -32.17
C GLN A 246 40.36 6.51 -31.24
N ALA A 247 40.38 7.78 -30.81
CA ALA A 247 41.35 8.28 -29.84
C ALA A 247 41.26 7.54 -28.49
N ALA A 248 40.05 7.37 -27.95
CA ALA A 248 39.83 6.65 -26.70
C ALA A 248 40.24 5.17 -26.80
N LEU A 249 39.96 4.49 -27.92
CA LEU A 249 40.38 3.10 -28.14
C LEU A 249 41.91 2.97 -28.26
N ALA A 250 42.57 3.94 -28.90
CA ALA A 250 44.03 3.95 -29.04
C ALA A 250 44.74 4.17 -27.69
N GLU A 251 44.20 5.03 -26.83
CA GLU A 251 44.73 5.30 -25.49
C GLU A 251 44.61 4.07 -24.58
N VAL A 252 43.49 3.34 -24.65
CA VAL A 252 43.29 2.07 -23.92
C VAL A 252 44.18 0.95 -24.46
N ALA A 253 44.46 0.92 -25.77
CA ALA A 253 45.34 -0.08 -26.39
C ALA A 253 46.84 0.18 -26.14
N GLY A 254 47.25 1.44 -25.92
CA GLY A 254 48.64 1.83 -25.67
C GLY A 254 49.15 1.62 -24.23
N GLY A 255 48.25 1.30 -23.28
CA GLY A 255 48.57 1.14 -21.86
C GLY A 255 49.08 -0.26 -21.46
N GLN A 256 50.18 -0.74 -22.03
CA GLN A 256 51.02 -1.78 -21.42
C GLN A 256 52.21 -1.12 -20.71
N SER A 257 52.50 -1.54 -19.47
CA SER A 257 53.47 -0.95 -18.54
C SER A 257 54.85 -0.67 -19.16
N PRO A 258 55.53 0.45 -18.84
CA PRO A 258 56.97 0.48 -18.96
C PRO A 258 57.56 -0.33 -17.81
N GLY A 259 58.17 -1.45 -18.15
CA GLY A 259 58.85 -2.34 -17.22
C GLY A 259 59.99 -1.65 -16.47
N SER A 260 60.25 -2.18 -15.28
CA SER A 260 61.49 -2.01 -14.54
C SER A 260 62.71 -2.28 -15.43
N PRO A 261 63.75 -1.43 -15.46
CA PRO A 261 65.07 -1.84 -15.87
C PRO A 261 65.91 -2.14 -14.63
N GLU A 262 66.10 -3.43 -14.34
CA GLU A 262 67.27 -3.90 -13.60
C GLU A 262 68.50 -3.93 -14.53
N SER A 263 69.65 -3.68 -13.90
CA SER A 263 71.03 -3.92 -14.35
C SER A 263 71.70 -2.85 -15.24
N GLY A 264 72.53 -2.05 -14.56
CA GLY A 264 73.51 -1.14 -15.14
C GLY A 264 74.57 -0.76 -14.11
N ASP A 265 75.07 -1.75 -13.37
CA ASP A 265 76.18 -1.56 -12.44
C ASP A 265 77.50 -1.56 -13.24
N LYS A 266 78.10 -0.37 -13.39
CA LYS A 266 79.55 -0.08 -13.47
C LYS A 266 79.79 1.32 -14.05
N ALA A 267 80.27 2.23 -13.21
CA ALA A 267 81.54 2.96 -13.35
C ALA A 267 81.50 4.36 -12.72
N GLY A 268 82.56 4.67 -11.96
CA GLY A 268 83.15 6.01 -12.05
C GLY A 268 82.88 6.97 -10.91
N CYS A 269 83.50 6.70 -9.76
CA CYS A 269 83.91 7.73 -8.81
C CYS A 269 84.89 8.72 -9.50
N SER A 270 84.58 10.03 -9.52
CA SER A 270 85.58 11.12 -9.55
C SER A 270 84.95 12.52 -9.40
N LEU A 271 85.17 13.13 -8.23
CA LEU A 271 85.59 14.53 -7.98
C LEU A 271 85.08 15.64 -8.93
N MET A 272 84.19 16.52 -8.46
CA MET A 272 84.46 17.87 -7.88
C MET A 272 83.14 18.55 -7.52
#